data_AF-A0A1G2BSQ7-F1
#
_entry.id   AF-A0A1G2BSQ7-F1
#
_cell.length_a   1.000
_cell.length_b   1.000
_cell.length_c   1.000
_cell.angle_alpha   90.00
_cell.angle_beta   90.00
_cell.angle_gamma   90.00
#
_symmetry.space_group_name_H-M   'P 1'
#
loop_
_entity.id
_entity.type
_entity.pdbx_description
1 polymer ?
#
loop_
_entity_poly.entity_id
_entity_poly.type
_entity_poly.pdbx_seq_one_letter_code
_entity_poly.pdbx_strand_id
1 'polypeptide(L)'
;MASAGRQTQELIQRFANIRDNPYVFAAQGVLPVEAPEEKRLPHEEEIVREQRLTFFENDEAVRRLFKGDFEAYSQALDNPDLMINRLEERVHEIQADIEQQSAHQEDFADWWHDEFWGSEAEELDAEPFEGEVEPFDDELYQKAQKWARRLTEVGSERYESGQKDPDLYRVLVNVFLVPAKIVYAASDPLDEIDEEFEEVENEISLQGYTLCLTFLQRARESLSRLIKKRLAPVSEWRAGLLAADEIALELQGRMIELAKSLREG
;
A
#
# COMPACT_ATOMS: atom_id res chain seq x y z
N MET A 1 -16.56 16.92 -26.58
CA MET A 1 -15.09 16.91 -26.60
C MET A 1 -14.42 17.67 -25.44
N ALA A 2 -15.00 18.74 -24.88
CA ALA A 2 -14.44 19.43 -23.69
C ALA A 2 -14.76 18.78 -22.32
N SER A 3 -15.57 17.71 -22.31
CA SER A 3 -16.07 17.02 -21.10
C SER A 3 -15.08 15.97 -20.56
N ALA A 4 -14.49 15.17 -21.46
CA ALA A 4 -13.59 14.07 -21.08
C ALA A 4 -12.32 14.57 -20.37
N GLY A 5 -11.75 15.71 -20.78
CA GLY A 5 -10.54 16.26 -20.15
C GLY A 5 -10.75 16.80 -18.73
N ARG A 6 -11.97 17.24 -18.39
CA ARG A 6 -12.32 17.63 -17.00
C ARG A 6 -12.53 16.41 -16.11
N GLN A 7 -13.16 15.37 -16.65
CA GLN A 7 -13.41 14.12 -15.93
C GLN A 7 -12.12 13.37 -15.61
N THR A 8 -11.12 13.39 -16.51
CA THR A 8 -9.78 12.85 -16.22
C THR A 8 -9.05 13.66 -15.14
N GLN A 9 -9.16 14.99 -15.17
CA GLN A 9 -8.60 15.86 -14.11
C GLN A 9 -9.27 15.66 -12.75
N GLU A 10 -10.58 15.42 -12.71
CA GLU A 10 -11.32 15.06 -11.49
C GLU A 10 -10.94 13.68 -10.97
N LEU A 11 -10.69 12.70 -11.84
CA LEU A 11 -10.17 11.38 -11.47
C LEU A 11 -8.76 11.48 -10.88
N ILE A 12 -7.88 12.27 -11.50
CA ILE A 12 -6.54 12.57 -10.99
C ILE A 12 -6.61 13.33 -9.66
N GLN A 13 -7.52 14.30 -9.52
CA GLN A 13 -7.75 15.00 -8.25
C GLN A 13 -8.35 14.10 -7.17
N ARG A 14 -9.22 13.15 -7.51
CA ARG A 14 -9.68 12.11 -6.60
C ARG A 14 -8.50 11.26 -6.19
N PHE A 15 -7.74 10.66 -7.12
CA PHE A 15 -6.52 9.91 -6.79
C PHE A 15 -5.51 10.68 -5.92
N ALA A 16 -5.39 12.00 -6.09
CA ALA A 16 -4.56 12.88 -5.28
C ALA A 16 -5.16 13.23 -3.91
N ASN A 17 -6.49 13.17 -3.75
CA ASN A 17 -7.23 13.50 -2.51
C ASN A 17 -7.80 12.28 -1.77
N ILE A 18 -7.60 11.05 -2.26
CA ILE A 18 -8.09 9.84 -1.59
C ILE A 18 -7.27 9.65 -0.30
N ARG A 19 -7.85 10.10 0.81
CA ARG A 19 -7.49 9.73 2.19
C ARG A 19 -7.50 8.22 2.41
N ASP A 20 -8.20 7.48 1.56
CA ASP A 20 -8.44 6.03 1.66
C ASP A 20 -7.60 5.19 0.68
N ASN A 21 -6.49 5.74 0.15
CA ASN A 21 -5.66 5.02 -0.80
C ASN A 21 -4.68 4.20 0.05
N PRO A 22 -4.76 2.86 0.05
CA PRO A 22 -3.90 2.01 0.88
C PRO A 22 -2.41 2.11 0.53
N TYR A 23 -2.07 2.80 -0.56
CA TYR A 23 -0.71 3.17 -0.97
C TYR A 23 -0.26 4.55 -0.48
N VAL A 24 -1.19 5.45 -0.10
CA VAL A 24 -0.89 6.82 0.37
C VAL A 24 -0.59 6.86 1.88
N PHE A 25 -1.11 5.91 2.67
CA PHE A 25 -0.84 5.83 4.11
C PHE A 25 0.63 5.64 4.48
N ALA A 26 1.45 5.08 3.57
CA ALA A 26 2.88 4.90 3.82
C ALA A 26 3.72 6.17 3.57
N ALA A 27 3.21 7.12 2.77
CA ALA A 27 4.01 8.25 2.29
C ALA A 27 3.63 9.61 2.88
N GLN A 28 2.40 9.82 3.35
CA GLN A 28 1.91 11.19 3.61
C GLN A 28 1.50 11.52 5.06
N GLY A 29 1.55 10.58 6.00
CA GLY A 29 0.93 10.78 7.33
C GLY A 29 1.84 10.94 8.56
N VAL A 30 3.12 10.55 8.52
CA VAL A 30 3.93 10.38 9.76
C VAL A 30 5.23 11.18 9.76
N LEU A 31 5.58 11.88 8.68
CA LEU A 31 6.73 12.78 8.67
C LEU A 31 6.23 14.23 8.54
N PRO A 32 6.61 15.14 9.46
CA PRO A 32 6.21 16.53 9.38
C PRO A 32 6.68 17.15 8.06
N VAL A 33 5.73 17.76 7.34
CA VAL A 33 5.84 18.35 5.99
C VAL A 33 6.79 19.56 5.91
N GLU A 34 7.49 19.92 6.98
CA GLU A 34 8.35 21.11 7.04
C GLU A 34 9.73 20.87 7.66
N ALA A 35 10.26 19.64 7.58
CA ALA A 35 11.70 19.47 7.82
C ALA A 35 12.47 19.96 6.58
N PRO A 36 13.52 20.80 6.71
CA PRO A 36 14.41 21.06 5.59
C PRO A 36 14.89 19.72 5.03
N GLU A 37 14.98 19.59 3.71
CA GLU A 37 15.44 18.36 3.03
C GLU A 37 16.86 18.01 3.50
N GLU A 38 16.96 17.37 4.67
CA GLU A 38 18.17 16.71 5.10
C GLU A 38 18.38 15.58 4.10
N LYS A 39 19.45 15.72 3.33
CA LYS A 39 19.85 14.70 2.38
C LYS A 39 19.92 13.36 3.11
N ARG A 40 19.09 12.42 2.68
CA ARG A 40 19.05 11.07 3.24
C ARG A 40 20.44 10.45 3.25
N LEU A 41 20.72 9.66 4.28
CA LEU A 41 21.95 8.89 4.34
C LEU A 41 21.91 7.77 3.28
N PRO A 42 23.06 7.34 2.74
CA PRO A 42 23.07 6.33 1.67
C PRO A 42 22.32 5.04 1.99
N HIS A 43 22.36 4.61 3.26
CA HIS A 43 21.64 3.41 3.69
C HIS A 43 20.13 3.63 3.84
N GLU A 44 19.69 4.87 4.13
CA GLU A 44 18.27 5.22 4.16
C GLU A 44 17.68 5.15 2.74
N GLU A 45 18.42 5.67 1.76
CA GLU A 45 18.04 5.59 0.33
C GLU A 45 17.92 4.13 -0.12
N GLU A 46 18.88 3.27 0.25
CA GLU A 46 18.84 1.84 -0.06
C GLU A 46 17.63 1.14 0.58
N ILE A 47 17.31 1.45 1.83
CA ILE A 47 16.17 0.87 2.55
C ILE A 47 14.83 1.34 1.95
N VAL A 48 14.72 2.62 1.60
CA VAL A 48 13.52 3.15 0.93
C VAL A 48 13.36 2.50 -0.45
N ARG A 49 14.46 2.34 -1.19
CA ARG A 49 14.48 1.65 -2.49
C ARG A 49 14.03 0.19 -2.35
N GLU A 50 14.50 -0.53 -1.33
CA GLU A 50 14.10 -1.90 -1.00
C GLU A 50 12.57 -2.00 -0.78
N GLN A 51 11.99 -1.04 -0.06
CA GLN A 51 10.54 -0.98 0.14
C GLN A 51 9.78 -0.68 -1.15
N ARG A 52 10.21 0.32 -1.92
CA ARG A 52 9.60 0.66 -3.21
C ARG A 52 9.61 -0.54 -4.16
N LEU A 53 10.72 -1.27 -4.21
CA LEU A 53 10.83 -2.48 -5.02
C LEU A 53 9.83 -3.55 -4.59
N THR A 54 9.59 -3.67 -3.28
CA THR A 54 8.62 -4.63 -2.75
C THR A 54 7.20 -4.30 -3.19
N PHE A 55 6.80 -3.03 -3.12
CA PHE A 55 5.51 -2.60 -3.65
C PHE A 55 5.43 -2.86 -5.16
N PHE A 56 6.48 -2.48 -5.89
CA PHE A 56 6.56 -2.70 -7.32
C PHE A 56 6.40 -4.17 -7.70
N GLU A 57 7.08 -5.10 -7.02
CA GLU A 57 7.03 -6.53 -7.33
C GLU A 57 5.66 -7.16 -7.05
N ASN A 58 4.91 -6.61 -6.09
CA ASN A 58 3.63 -7.17 -5.63
C ASN A 58 2.41 -6.45 -6.21
N ASP A 59 2.57 -5.33 -6.90
CA ASP A 59 1.47 -4.60 -7.54
C ASP A 59 1.54 -4.80 -9.06
N GLU A 60 0.62 -5.62 -9.58
CA GLU A 60 0.54 -5.88 -11.01
C GLU A 60 0.14 -4.63 -11.81
N ALA A 61 -0.78 -3.82 -11.29
CA ALA A 61 -1.21 -2.60 -11.97
C ALA A 61 -0.05 -1.63 -12.14
N VAL A 62 0.77 -1.46 -11.09
CA VAL A 62 1.99 -0.64 -11.14
C VAL A 62 3.02 -1.22 -12.11
N ARG A 63 3.26 -2.54 -12.10
CA ARG A 63 4.18 -3.16 -13.07
C ARG A 63 3.72 -2.98 -14.51
N ARG A 64 2.42 -3.12 -14.78
CA ARG A 64 1.84 -2.87 -16.10
C ARG A 64 1.97 -1.40 -16.47
N LEU A 65 1.65 -0.49 -15.53
CA LEU A 65 1.76 0.95 -15.71
C LEU A 65 3.20 1.32 -16.10
N PHE A 66 4.21 0.80 -15.43
CA PHE A 66 5.61 1.11 -15.71
C PHE A 66 6.31 0.10 -16.63
N LYS A 67 5.58 -0.80 -17.30
CA LYS A 67 6.13 -1.81 -18.22
C LYS A 67 7.28 -2.65 -17.61
N GLY A 68 7.23 -2.89 -16.30
CA GLY A 68 8.28 -3.61 -15.58
C GLY A 68 9.54 -2.78 -15.25
N ASP A 69 9.56 -1.47 -15.54
CA ASP A 69 10.68 -0.58 -15.22
C ASP A 69 10.56 -0.01 -13.80
N PHE A 70 11.31 -0.62 -12.87
CA PHE A 70 11.37 -0.18 -11.48
C PHE A 70 12.01 1.22 -11.32
N GLU A 71 13.00 1.59 -12.14
CA GLU A 71 13.67 2.88 -11.99
C GLU A 71 12.73 4.03 -12.37
N ALA A 72 11.96 3.85 -13.44
CA ALA A 72 10.95 4.80 -13.85
C ALA A 72 9.87 4.97 -12.77
N TYR A 73 9.41 3.86 -12.18
CA TYR A 73 8.49 3.90 -11.03
C TYR A 73 9.08 4.63 -9.83
N SER A 74 10.32 4.30 -9.44
CA SER A 74 10.96 4.94 -8.29
C SER A 74 11.15 6.44 -8.49
N GLN A 75 11.49 6.89 -9.71
CA GLN A 75 11.59 8.31 -10.04
C GLN A 75 10.21 9.00 -10.01
N ALA A 76 9.16 8.32 -10.47
CA ALA A 76 7.79 8.85 -10.44
C ALA A 76 7.25 9.04 -9.01
N LEU A 77 7.69 8.24 -8.04
CA LEU A 77 7.34 8.44 -6.64
C LEU A 77 7.98 9.71 -6.03
N ASP A 78 9.13 10.14 -6.55
CA ASP A 78 9.80 11.36 -6.10
C ASP A 78 9.37 12.60 -6.90
N ASN A 79 8.66 12.40 -8.02
CA ASN A 79 8.19 13.48 -8.89
C ASN A 79 6.74 13.21 -9.35
N PRO A 80 5.74 13.83 -8.70
CA PRO A 80 4.33 13.65 -9.04
C PRO A 80 4.00 13.90 -10.51
N ASP A 81 4.69 14.83 -11.18
CA ASP A 81 4.46 15.12 -12.59
C ASP A 81 4.81 13.91 -13.48
N LEU A 82 5.84 13.13 -13.14
CA LEU A 82 6.20 11.91 -13.86
C LEU A 82 5.14 10.82 -13.67
N MET A 83 4.55 10.71 -12.48
CA MET A 83 3.45 9.76 -12.23
C MET A 83 2.22 10.14 -13.05
N ILE A 84 1.84 11.42 -13.06
CA ILE A 84 0.70 11.93 -13.84
C ILE A 84 0.91 11.68 -15.34
N ASN A 85 2.06 12.07 -15.88
CA ASN A 85 2.36 11.87 -17.30
C ASN A 85 2.28 10.38 -17.69
N ARG A 86 2.76 9.47 -16.83
CA ARG A 86 2.71 8.03 -17.12
C ARG A 86 1.29 7.47 -17.07
N LEU A 87 0.46 7.96 -16.14
CA LEU A 87 -0.96 7.61 -16.10
C LEU A 87 -1.68 8.09 -17.37
N GLU A 88 -1.44 9.32 -17.80
CA GLU A 88 -2.00 9.88 -19.04
C GLU A 88 -1.58 9.07 -20.28
N GLU A 89 -0.29 8.73 -20.40
CA GLU A 89 0.19 7.83 -21.45
C GLU A 89 -0.53 6.47 -21.44
N ARG A 90 -0.75 5.89 -20.25
CA ARG A 90 -1.41 4.60 -20.13
C ARG A 90 -2.89 4.66 -20.52
N VAL A 91 -3.58 5.74 -20.17
CA VAL A 91 -4.96 5.98 -20.61
C VAL A 91 -5.02 6.03 -22.13
N HIS A 92 -4.08 6.73 -22.78
CA HIS A 92 -4.02 6.77 -24.24
C HIS A 92 -3.69 5.42 -24.88
N GLU A 93 -2.78 4.63 -24.28
CA GLU A 93 -2.49 3.26 -24.73
C GLU A 93 -3.75 2.37 -24.67
N ILE A 94 -4.49 2.41 -23.56
CA ILE A 94 -5.72 1.62 -23.38
C ILE A 94 -6.79 2.06 -24.38
N GLN A 95 -6.98 3.37 -24.59
CA GLN A 95 -7.92 3.88 -25.59
C GLN A 95 -7.57 3.39 -26.99
N ALA A 96 -6.29 3.43 -27.37
CA ALA A 96 -5.83 2.93 -28.66
C ALA A 96 -6.01 1.41 -28.81
N ASP A 97 -5.77 0.63 -27.75
CA ASP A 97 -6.00 -0.81 -27.74
C ASP A 97 -7.50 -1.15 -27.90
N ILE A 98 -8.37 -0.41 -27.20
CA ILE A 98 -9.83 -0.54 -27.32
C ILE A 98 -10.27 -0.20 -28.75
N GLU A 99 -9.82 0.92 -29.32
CA GLU A 99 -10.14 1.33 -30.69
C GLU A 99 -9.67 0.29 -31.73
N GLN A 100 -8.51 -0.34 -31.51
CA GLN A 100 -8.02 -1.42 -32.38
C GLN A 100 -8.82 -2.72 -32.24
N GLN A 101 -9.31 -3.04 -31.04
CA GLN A 101 -10.12 -4.25 -30.79
C GLN A 101 -11.59 -4.06 -31.22
N SER A 102 -12.15 -2.87 -31.04
CA SER A 102 -13.52 -2.52 -31.44
C SER A 102 -13.70 -2.34 -32.95
N ALA A 103 -12.61 -2.27 -33.72
CA ALA A 103 -12.63 -2.49 -35.18
C ALA A 103 -13.13 -3.90 -35.60
N HIS A 104 -13.44 -4.79 -34.65
CA HIS A 104 -14.04 -6.11 -34.87
C HIS A 104 -15.37 -6.38 -34.13
N GLN A 105 -15.98 -5.40 -33.45
CA GLN A 105 -17.32 -5.57 -32.86
C GLN A 105 -18.04 -4.22 -32.76
N GLU A 106 -18.89 -3.93 -33.75
CA GLU A 106 -19.70 -2.69 -33.81
C GLU A 106 -20.85 -2.66 -32.78
N ASP A 107 -21.11 -3.76 -32.05
CA ASP A 107 -22.24 -3.86 -31.11
C ASP A 107 -21.87 -3.68 -29.61
N PHE A 108 -20.59 -3.69 -29.24
CA PHE A 108 -20.17 -3.66 -27.82
C PHE A 108 -20.08 -2.25 -27.22
N ALA A 109 -19.74 -1.25 -28.04
CA ALA A 109 -19.58 0.13 -27.57
C ALA A 109 -20.90 0.78 -27.15
N ASP A 110 -22.00 0.50 -27.86
CA ASP A 110 -23.33 0.97 -27.51
C ASP A 110 -23.86 0.26 -26.25
N TRP A 111 -23.58 -1.03 -26.07
CA TRP A 111 -23.94 -1.80 -24.87
C TRP A 111 -23.16 -1.37 -23.61
N TRP A 112 -21.85 -1.14 -23.72
CA TRP A 112 -21.00 -0.70 -22.59
C TRP A 112 -21.32 0.73 -22.12
N HIS A 113 -21.79 1.60 -23.02
CA HIS A 113 -22.22 2.95 -22.67
C HIS A 113 -23.60 3.00 -22.01
N ASP A 114 -24.54 2.14 -22.42
CA ASP A 114 -25.91 2.08 -21.88
C ASP A 114 -25.99 1.28 -20.56
N GLU A 115 -25.21 0.20 -20.41
CA GLU A 115 -25.34 -0.73 -19.26
C GLU A 115 -24.41 -0.36 -18.08
N PHE A 116 -23.31 0.37 -18.32
CA PHE A 116 -22.34 0.74 -17.26
C PHE A 116 -22.31 2.25 -16.95
N TRP A 117 -22.71 3.12 -17.89
CA TRP A 117 -22.66 4.58 -17.72
C TRP A 117 -23.95 5.29 -18.20
N GLY A 118 -25.04 4.53 -18.35
CA GLY A 118 -26.34 4.98 -18.83
C GLY A 118 -27.02 5.97 -17.87
N SER A 119 -26.92 7.25 -18.21
CA SER A 119 -27.85 8.34 -17.88
C SER A 119 -28.29 8.49 -16.42
N GLU A 120 -27.38 8.88 -15.52
CA GLU A 120 -27.67 9.87 -14.47
C GLU A 120 -26.34 10.39 -13.92
N ALA A 121 -25.75 11.35 -14.64
CA ALA A 121 -24.77 12.24 -14.04
C ALA A 121 -25.51 13.18 -13.08
N GLU A 122 -25.94 12.67 -11.94
CA GLU A 122 -26.17 13.51 -10.78
C GLU A 122 -24.83 14.12 -10.40
N GLU A 123 -24.79 15.45 -10.29
CA GLU A 123 -23.71 16.17 -9.64
C GLU A 123 -23.59 15.62 -8.21
N LEU A 124 -22.71 14.63 -8.02
CA LEU A 124 -22.25 14.23 -6.70
C LEU A 124 -21.42 15.39 -6.16
N ASP A 125 -22.13 16.35 -5.53
CA ASP A 125 -21.54 17.23 -4.54
C ASP A 125 -20.81 16.32 -3.56
N ALA A 126 -19.48 16.34 -3.62
CA ALA A 126 -18.64 15.61 -2.67
C ALA A 126 -18.79 16.32 -1.33
N GLU A 127 -19.87 16.02 -0.62
CA GLU A 127 -19.99 16.39 0.78
C GLU A 127 -18.79 15.82 1.51
N PRO A 128 -18.11 16.60 2.36
CA PRO A 128 -17.06 16.07 3.20
C PRO A 128 -17.64 14.89 3.97
N PHE A 129 -17.02 13.72 3.83
CA PHE A 129 -17.44 12.51 4.53
C PHE A 129 -17.39 12.78 6.05
N GLU A 130 -18.57 13.03 6.64
CA GLU A 130 -18.79 13.19 8.10
C GLU A 130 -19.04 11.83 8.78
N GLY A 131 -18.58 10.73 8.17
CA GLY A 131 -18.67 9.40 8.78
C GLY A 131 -17.72 9.30 9.98
N GLU A 132 -18.25 8.85 11.11
CA GLU A 132 -17.43 8.33 12.20
C GLU A 132 -16.69 7.10 11.65
N VAL A 133 -15.36 7.19 11.53
CA VAL A 133 -14.54 6.02 11.16
C VAL A 133 -14.66 5.01 12.29
N GLU A 134 -15.39 3.92 12.05
CA GLU A 134 -15.48 2.84 13.02
C GLU A 134 -14.07 2.30 13.30
N PRO A 135 -13.71 2.09 14.58
CA PRO A 135 -12.42 1.53 14.93
C PRO A 135 -12.32 0.12 14.34
N PHE A 136 -11.25 -0.13 13.57
CA PHE A 136 -10.96 -1.45 13.03
C PHE A 136 -10.71 -2.46 14.17
N ASP A 137 -11.70 -3.31 14.44
CA ASP A 137 -11.75 -4.22 15.59
C ASP A 137 -11.21 -5.62 15.23
N ASP A 138 -9.92 -5.67 14.87
CA ASP A 138 -9.21 -6.91 14.59
C ASP A 138 -8.08 -7.13 15.61
N GLU A 139 -8.07 -8.27 16.29
CA GLU A 139 -7.11 -8.56 17.37
C GLU A 139 -5.65 -8.53 16.89
N LEU A 140 -5.39 -9.05 15.68
CA LEU A 140 -4.06 -9.07 15.08
C LEU A 140 -3.58 -7.65 14.75
N TYR A 141 -4.47 -6.82 14.20
CA TYR A 141 -4.22 -5.41 13.95
C TYR A 141 -3.90 -4.68 15.26
N GLN A 142 -4.71 -4.82 16.31
CA GLN A 142 -4.48 -4.15 17.59
C GLN A 142 -3.12 -4.57 18.19
N LYS A 143 -2.78 -5.85 18.10
CA LYS A 143 -1.48 -6.39 18.51
C LYS A 143 -0.33 -5.79 17.70
N ALA A 144 -0.44 -5.77 16.38
CA ALA A 144 0.57 -5.21 15.47
C ALA A 144 0.72 -3.70 15.63
N GLN A 145 -0.38 -2.96 15.81
CA GLN A 145 -0.38 -1.53 16.02
C GLN A 145 0.34 -1.15 17.32
N LYS A 146 0.05 -1.87 18.42
CA LYS A 146 0.74 -1.68 19.70
C LYS A 146 2.25 -1.97 19.59
N TRP A 147 2.61 -3.05 18.90
CA TRP A 147 3.99 -3.41 18.61
C TRP A 147 4.72 -2.33 17.81
N ALA A 148 4.12 -1.87 16.71
CA ALA A 148 4.68 -0.86 15.83
C ALA A 148 4.86 0.49 16.53
N ARG A 149 3.86 0.93 17.29
CA ARG A 149 3.92 2.17 18.09
C ARG A 149 5.09 2.13 19.06
N ARG A 150 5.21 1.04 19.84
CA ARG A 150 6.29 0.90 20.84
C ARG A 150 7.67 0.95 20.20
N LEU A 151 7.88 0.22 19.10
CA LEU A 151 9.16 0.20 18.40
C LEU A 151 9.51 1.53 17.76
N THR A 152 8.50 2.24 17.26
CA THR A 152 8.71 3.59 16.71
C THR A 152 9.11 4.56 17.81
N GLU A 153 8.35 4.63 18.91
CA GLU A 153 8.67 5.55 20.02
C GLU A 153 10.13 5.39 20.48
N VAL A 154 10.55 4.15 20.72
CA VAL A 154 11.92 3.85 21.18
C VAL A 154 12.94 4.07 20.08
N GLY A 155 12.60 3.77 18.82
CA GLY A 155 13.52 3.87 17.70
C GLY A 155 13.74 5.29 17.20
N SER A 156 12.68 6.09 17.08
CA SER A 156 12.74 7.47 16.58
C SER A 156 13.54 8.35 17.52
N GLU A 157 13.30 8.26 18.84
CA GLU A 157 14.09 8.99 19.85
C GLU A 157 15.61 8.73 19.69
N ARG A 158 15.98 7.47 19.43
CA ARG A 158 17.38 7.06 19.21
C ARG A 158 17.92 7.56 17.88
N TYR A 159 17.13 7.44 16.83
CA TYR A 159 17.53 7.84 15.49
C TYR A 159 17.72 9.36 15.36
N GLU A 160 16.83 10.13 16.00
CA GLU A 160 16.86 11.59 16.06
C GLU A 160 17.98 12.11 16.95
N SER A 161 18.33 11.39 18.04
CA SER A 161 19.49 11.73 18.88
C SER A 161 20.85 11.39 18.26
N GLY A 162 20.88 10.93 16.99
CA GLY A 162 22.09 10.76 16.19
C GLY A 162 22.53 9.30 16.03
N GLN A 163 21.77 8.33 16.54
CA GLN A 163 22.08 6.91 16.38
C GLN A 163 21.61 6.39 15.00
N LYS A 164 22.24 6.89 13.94
CA LYS A 164 21.91 6.62 12.52
C LYS A 164 22.36 5.22 12.05
N ASP A 165 21.85 4.17 12.69
CA ASP A 165 22.14 2.78 12.33
C ASP A 165 21.16 2.26 11.25
N PRO A 166 21.64 1.56 10.21
CA PRO A 166 20.79 1.10 9.12
C PRO A 166 19.73 0.07 9.56
N ASP A 167 20.02 -0.79 10.54
CA ASP A 167 19.02 -1.74 11.03
C ASP A 167 17.96 -1.02 11.90
N LEU A 168 18.34 0.07 12.58
CA LEU A 168 17.38 0.90 13.30
C LEU A 168 16.43 1.61 12.33
N TYR A 169 16.97 2.24 11.27
CA TYR A 169 16.14 2.84 10.23
C TYR A 169 15.23 1.81 9.57
N ARG A 170 15.75 0.63 9.21
CA ARG A 170 14.95 -0.45 8.62
C ARG A 170 13.81 -0.89 9.54
N VAL A 171 14.02 -0.96 10.87
CA VAL A 171 12.91 -1.20 11.81
C VAL A 171 11.87 -0.09 11.67
N LEU A 172 12.27 1.18 11.79
CA LEU A 172 11.35 2.32 11.75
C LEU A 172 10.47 2.35 10.49
N VAL A 173 11.05 2.10 9.32
CA VAL A 173 10.26 2.17 8.07
C VAL A 173 9.36 0.95 7.89
N ASN A 174 9.72 -0.23 8.40
CA ASN A 174 8.92 -1.45 8.18
C ASN A 174 7.84 -1.68 9.24
N VAL A 175 8.04 -1.27 10.50
CA VAL A 175 7.09 -1.57 11.59
C VAL A 175 5.70 -0.98 11.34
N PHE A 176 5.62 0.19 10.68
CA PHE A 176 4.34 0.84 10.35
C PHE A 176 3.59 0.17 9.21
N LEU A 177 4.31 -0.49 8.30
CA LEU A 177 3.69 -1.15 7.15
C LEU A 177 2.97 -2.43 7.56
N VAL A 178 3.38 -3.08 8.65
CA VAL A 178 2.73 -4.30 9.15
C VAL A 178 1.26 -4.07 9.50
N PRO A 179 0.88 -3.17 10.44
CA PRO A 179 -0.53 -2.94 10.76
C PRO A 179 -1.30 -2.36 9.56
N ALA A 180 -0.68 -1.50 8.74
CA ALA A 180 -1.34 -0.97 7.54
C ALA A 180 -1.69 -2.08 6.54
N LYS A 181 -0.84 -3.10 6.39
CA LYS A 181 -1.11 -4.25 5.53
C LYS A 181 -2.02 -5.30 6.13
N ILE A 182 -2.13 -5.37 7.46
CA ILE A 182 -3.20 -6.16 8.10
C ILE A 182 -4.56 -5.55 7.78
N VAL A 183 -4.72 -4.23 7.94
CA VAL A 183 -5.96 -3.54 7.56
C VAL A 183 -6.26 -3.80 6.09
N TYR A 184 -5.32 -3.55 5.19
CA TYR A 184 -5.51 -3.82 3.76
C TYR A 184 -5.92 -5.27 3.43
N ALA A 185 -5.42 -6.25 4.18
CA ALA A 185 -5.70 -7.67 3.95
C ALA A 185 -6.98 -8.17 4.62
N ALA A 186 -7.58 -7.39 5.52
CA ALA A 186 -8.73 -7.77 6.31
C ALA A 186 -9.91 -6.80 6.16
N SER A 187 -9.70 -5.63 5.54
CA SER A 187 -10.74 -4.79 5.02
C SER A 187 -11.38 -5.53 3.86
N ASP A 188 -12.66 -5.84 4.02
CA ASP A 188 -13.51 -6.28 2.94
C ASP A 188 -13.76 -5.06 2.03
N PRO A 189 -13.12 -4.95 0.86
CA PRO A 189 -13.33 -3.79 0.00
C PRO A 189 -14.70 -3.84 -0.69
N LEU A 190 -15.46 -4.93 -0.52
CA LEU A 190 -16.54 -5.34 -1.39
C LEU A 190 -17.71 -5.94 -0.57
N ASP A 191 -18.03 -5.37 0.60
CA ASP A 191 -19.14 -5.75 1.51
C ASP A 191 -20.53 -5.94 0.83
N GLU A 192 -20.68 -5.61 -0.45
CA GLU A 192 -21.91 -5.71 -1.25
C GLU A 192 -21.79 -6.57 -2.52
N ILE A 193 -20.68 -7.28 -2.73
CA ILE A 193 -20.47 -8.05 -3.96
C ILE A 193 -20.89 -9.52 -3.79
N ASP A 194 -21.55 -10.05 -4.83
CA ASP A 194 -22.04 -11.42 -4.93
C ASP A 194 -20.95 -12.47 -4.64
N GLU A 195 -21.36 -13.67 -4.16
CA GLU A 195 -20.49 -14.84 -3.91
C GLU A 195 -19.53 -15.18 -5.08
N GLU A 196 -19.78 -14.68 -6.29
CA GLU A 196 -18.91 -14.81 -7.47
C GLU A 196 -17.53 -14.12 -7.33
N PHE A 197 -17.32 -13.24 -6.35
CA PHE A 197 -16.04 -12.52 -6.18
C PHE A 197 -15.22 -12.95 -4.95
N GLU A 198 -15.69 -13.94 -4.18
CA GLU A 198 -14.99 -14.44 -2.98
C GLU A 198 -13.56 -14.94 -3.30
N GLU A 199 -13.34 -15.54 -4.48
CA GLU A 199 -11.99 -15.96 -4.90
C GLU A 199 -11.04 -14.75 -5.04
N VAL A 200 -11.52 -13.66 -5.65
CA VAL A 200 -10.72 -12.44 -5.88
C VAL A 200 -10.40 -11.75 -4.55
N GLU A 201 -11.37 -11.67 -3.63
CA GLU A 201 -11.17 -11.13 -2.29
C GLU A 201 -10.15 -11.93 -1.48
N ASN A 202 -10.24 -13.26 -1.54
CA ASN A 202 -9.29 -14.15 -0.89
C ASN A 202 -7.88 -14.00 -1.48
N GLU A 203 -7.74 -13.81 -2.80
CA GLU A 203 -6.46 -13.52 -3.44
C GLU A 203 -5.87 -12.17 -2.99
N ILE A 204 -6.69 -11.11 -2.96
CA ILE A 204 -6.28 -9.77 -2.48
C ILE A 204 -5.82 -9.84 -1.03
N SER A 205 -6.59 -10.52 -0.18
CA SER A 205 -6.28 -10.73 1.24
C SER A 205 -4.96 -11.49 1.39
N LEU A 206 -4.75 -12.55 0.61
CA LEU A 206 -3.51 -13.34 0.64
C LEU A 206 -2.30 -12.51 0.20
N GLN A 207 -2.45 -11.65 -0.81
CA GLN A 207 -1.40 -10.71 -1.23
C GLN A 207 -1.09 -9.69 -0.12
N GLY A 208 -2.12 -9.12 0.51
CA GLY A 208 -1.98 -8.21 1.63
C GLY A 208 -1.22 -8.83 2.82
N TYR A 209 -1.58 -10.05 3.23
CA TYR A 209 -0.87 -10.77 4.28
C TYR A 209 0.56 -11.16 3.88
N THR A 210 0.81 -11.46 2.61
CA THR A 210 2.17 -11.74 2.09
C THR A 210 3.07 -10.50 2.20
N LEU A 211 2.56 -9.33 1.84
CA LEU A 211 3.26 -8.06 2.04
C LEU A 211 3.52 -7.78 3.52
N CYS A 212 2.53 -8.01 4.37
CA CYS A 212 2.65 -7.87 5.82
C CYS A 212 3.80 -8.73 6.37
N LEU A 213 3.84 -10.02 6.02
CA LEU A 213 4.93 -10.93 6.41
C LEU A 213 6.29 -10.47 5.91
N THR A 214 6.38 -9.93 4.70
CA THR A 214 7.63 -9.43 4.13
C THR A 214 8.21 -8.29 4.97
N PHE A 215 7.38 -7.30 5.31
CA PHE A 215 7.80 -6.18 6.17
C PHE A 215 8.12 -6.63 7.59
N LEU A 216 7.32 -7.53 8.15
CA LEU A 216 7.55 -8.11 9.47
C LEU A 216 8.88 -8.86 9.54
N GLN A 217 9.19 -9.67 8.52
CA GLN A 217 10.45 -10.43 8.46
C GLN A 217 11.67 -9.51 8.42
N ARG A 218 11.63 -8.43 7.64
CA ARG A 218 12.70 -7.42 7.60
C ARG A 218 12.90 -6.72 8.94
N ALA A 219 11.81 -6.40 9.63
CA ALA A 219 11.86 -5.84 10.97
C ALA A 219 12.48 -6.85 11.97
N ARG A 220 12.06 -8.13 11.93
CA ARG A 220 12.61 -9.21 12.77
C ARG A 220 14.11 -9.41 12.59
N GLU A 221 14.57 -9.43 11.34
CA GLU A 221 15.99 -9.56 11.01
C GLU A 221 16.79 -8.37 11.54
N SER A 222 16.26 -7.17 11.36
CA SER A 222 16.88 -5.93 11.83
C SER A 222 16.94 -5.89 13.36
N LEU A 223 15.84 -6.19 14.05
CA LEU A 223 15.80 -6.33 15.53
C LEU A 223 16.83 -7.34 16.02
N SER A 224 16.93 -8.50 15.36
CA SER A 224 17.94 -9.51 15.68
C SER A 224 19.38 -8.98 15.54
N ARG A 225 19.65 -8.17 14.51
CA ARG A 225 20.96 -7.51 14.33
C ARG A 225 21.19 -6.43 15.38
N LEU A 226 20.20 -5.62 15.73
CA LEU A 226 20.29 -4.62 16.80
C LEU A 226 20.65 -5.27 18.16
N ILE A 227 20.03 -6.40 18.48
CA ILE A 227 20.33 -7.19 19.68
C ILE A 227 21.77 -7.72 19.65
N LYS A 228 22.21 -8.26 18.51
CA LYS A 228 23.60 -8.76 18.33
C LYS A 228 24.63 -7.64 18.45
N LYS A 229 24.34 -6.46 17.88
CA LYS A 229 25.16 -5.24 18.00
C LYS A 229 25.17 -4.67 19.44
N ARG A 230 24.28 -5.17 20.31
CA ARG A 230 24.04 -4.64 21.67
C ARG A 230 23.64 -3.16 21.64
N LEU A 231 22.92 -2.75 20.59
CA LEU A 231 22.44 -1.38 20.47
C LEU A 231 21.36 -1.15 21.51
N ALA A 232 21.52 -0.14 22.37
CA ALA A 232 20.54 0.12 23.42
C ALA A 232 19.23 0.71 22.83
N PRO A 233 18.05 0.40 23.41
CA PRO A 233 17.81 -0.52 24.53
C PRO A 233 17.57 -1.98 24.11
N VAL A 234 18.51 -2.87 24.45
CA VAL A 234 18.47 -4.29 24.04
C VAL A 234 17.24 -5.04 24.57
N SER A 235 16.73 -4.67 25.74
CA SER A 235 15.51 -5.29 26.31
C SER A 235 14.27 -5.01 25.46
N GLU A 236 14.12 -3.77 24.96
CA GLU A 236 13.00 -3.39 24.10
C GLU A 236 13.10 -4.09 22.74
N TRP A 237 14.30 -4.20 22.16
CA TRP A 237 14.48 -4.93 20.90
C TRP A 237 14.14 -6.42 21.03
N ARG A 238 14.45 -7.04 22.18
CA ARG A 238 14.05 -8.43 22.46
C ARG A 238 12.54 -8.57 22.63
N ALA A 239 11.91 -7.66 23.38
CA ALA A 239 10.46 -7.67 23.55
C ALA A 239 9.75 -7.46 22.20
N GLY A 240 10.25 -6.54 21.37
CA GLY A 240 9.75 -6.30 20.02
C GLY A 240 9.93 -7.50 19.10
N LEU A 241 11.06 -8.22 19.19
CA LEU A 241 11.29 -9.44 18.40
C LEU A 241 10.33 -10.56 18.81
N LEU A 242 10.11 -10.77 20.11
CA LEU A 242 9.17 -11.78 20.60
C LEU A 242 7.73 -11.47 20.14
N ALA A 243 7.29 -10.23 20.27
CA ALA A 243 5.97 -9.81 19.77
C ALA A 243 5.84 -10.00 18.25
N ALA A 244 6.90 -9.70 17.49
CA ALA A 244 6.93 -9.93 16.05
C ALA A 244 6.84 -11.42 15.68
N ASP A 245 7.45 -12.31 16.46
CA ASP A 245 7.34 -13.75 16.25
C ASP A 245 5.89 -14.24 16.46
N GLU A 246 5.21 -13.71 17.48
CA GLU A 246 3.79 -14.06 17.70
C GLU A 246 2.87 -13.53 16.60
N ILE A 247 3.08 -12.30 16.13
CA ILE A 247 2.34 -11.71 15.00
C ILE A 247 2.56 -12.57 13.74
N ALA A 248 3.80 -13.03 13.50
CA ALA A 248 4.12 -13.86 12.34
C ALA A 248 3.38 -15.20 12.35
N LEU A 249 3.28 -15.85 13.51
CA LEU A 249 2.54 -17.11 13.64
C LEU A 249 1.05 -16.93 13.35
N GLU A 250 0.47 -15.86 13.85
CA GLU A 250 -0.96 -15.55 13.65
C GLU A 250 -1.26 -15.21 12.18
N LEU A 251 -0.42 -14.38 11.54
CA LEU A 251 -0.49 -14.09 10.11
C LEU A 251 -0.43 -15.36 9.25
N GLN A 252 0.52 -16.26 9.56
CA GLN A 252 0.66 -17.53 8.86
C GLN A 252 -0.57 -18.42 9.04
N GLY A 253 -1.20 -18.40 10.22
CA GLY A 253 -2.47 -19.08 10.48
C GLY A 253 -3.57 -18.60 9.54
N ARG A 254 -3.79 -17.29 9.46
CA ARG A 254 -4.80 -16.68 8.57
C ARG A 254 -4.54 -16.99 7.10
N MET A 255 -3.28 -16.90 6.66
CA MET A 255 -2.92 -17.25 5.28
C MET A 255 -3.18 -18.72 4.94
N ILE A 256 -2.98 -19.64 5.89
CA ILE A 256 -3.28 -21.06 5.69
C ILE A 256 -4.79 -21.27 5.55
N GLU A 257 -5.61 -20.53 6.30
CA GLU A 257 -7.07 -20.59 6.22
C GLU A 257 -7.57 -20.06 4.86
N LEU A 258 -7.10 -18.89 4.43
CA LEU A 258 -7.42 -18.33 3.11
C LEU A 258 -7.00 -19.28 1.97
N ALA A 259 -5.78 -19.84 2.05
CA ALA A 259 -5.28 -20.76 1.05
C ALA A 259 -6.01 -22.11 1.01
N LYS A 260 -6.75 -22.47 2.07
CA LYS A 260 -7.67 -23.61 2.04
C LYS A 260 -8.98 -23.22 1.37
N SER A 261 -9.52 -22.04 1.68
CA SER A 261 -10.74 -21.52 1.04
C SER A 261 -10.61 -21.53 -0.49
N LEU A 262 -9.50 -20.97 -1.00
CA LEU A 262 -9.16 -20.93 -2.43
C LEU A 262 -8.97 -22.30 -3.11
N ARG A 263 -8.88 -23.40 -2.35
CA ARG A 263 -8.75 -24.76 -2.90
C ARG A 263 -10.05 -25.55 -2.84
N GLU A 264 -10.96 -25.13 -1.99
CA GLU A 264 -12.23 -25.81 -1.71
C GLU A 264 -13.41 -25.18 -2.46
N GLY A 265 -13.31 -23.90 -2.84
CA GLY A 265 -14.15 -23.25 -3.87
C GLY A 265 -13.73 -23.64 -5.28
#